data_AF-A0AAN6GX70-F1
#
_entry.id   AF-A0AAN6GX70-F1
#
_cell.length_a   1.000
_cell.length_b   1.000
_cell.length_c   1.000
_cell.angle_alpha   90.00
_cell.angle_beta   90.00
_cell.angle_gamma   90.00
#
_symmetry.space_group_name_H-M   'P 1'
#
loop_
_entity.id
_entity.type
_entity.pdbx_description
1 polymer ?
#
loop_
_entity_poly.entity_id
_entity_poly.type
_entity_poly.pdbx_seq_one_letter_code
_entity_poly.pdbx_strand_id
1 'polypeptide(L)'
;LPGNLAPTKEVFDQLITPSTVALWVPPLALAILLLVIRRYKDPPWLVPAYYIGITAIFYIITTAVPSINMNDLRRGGWVFEAPGAKPFYNFYSYYKFGIVDWGAIWRTVPSQLALTFFGILHVPINVPNLAMVVQEDNVSINRELIMHGISNTLSGCVGSIQNYLVFVNSVLFMTTGGNSRLAGYLLAAATFGLWVAGPIVIGYVPVMVVGTLIYMLGIELAQEALVSTYGRLYRLEYATIVIIAVVMGVYDFVVGIAVGIGLACLNYVVQTSRREVVSAEFTGTVAESTVRRHPRQRNYLHKAGRQIRVLKLSGYLFFGSIVRVEKRVRALIDAESFAASPIRYL
;
A
#
# COMPACT_ATOMS: atom_id res chain seq x y z
N LEU A 1 -24.60 13.69 -2.14
CA LEU A 1 -24.69 12.22 -2.24
C LEU A 1 -24.26 11.62 -0.91
N PRO A 2 -24.98 10.64 -0.34
CA PRO A 2 -24.43 9.83 0.75
C PRO A 2 -23.15 9.15 0.23
N GLY A 3 -22.09 9.18 1.03
CA GLY A 3 -20.68 9.07 0.61
C GLY A 3 -20.21 7.77 -0.05
N ASN A 4 -21.11 6.83 -0.34
CA ASN A 4 -20.81 5.68 -1.20
C ASN A 4 -21.46 5.93 -2.56
N LEU A 5 -20.66 5.98 -3.62
CA LEU A 5 -21.15 5.90 -5.00
C LEU A 5 -21.82 4.54 -5.17
N ALA A 6 -23.11 4.43 -4.80
CA ALA A 6 -23.90 3.27 -5.17
C ALA A 6 -23.85 3.19 -6.70
N PRO A 7 -23.56 2.02 -7.30
CA PRO A 7 -23.55 1.82 -8.75
C PRO A 7 -24.99 1.83 -9.30
N THR A 8 -25.70 2.92 -9.04
CA THR A 8 -27.07 3.17 -9.46
C THR A 8 -27.01 3.98 -10.75
N LYS A 9 -27.92 3.67 -11.67
CA LYS A 9 -28.08 4.39 -12.94
C LYS A 9 -28.19 5.92 -12.75
N GLU A 10 -28.88 6.37 -11.71
CA GLU A 10 -29.04 7.79 -11.38
C GLU A 10 -27.72 8.52 -11.09
N VAL A 11 -26.78 7.84 -10.41
CA VAL A 11 -25.45 8.39 -10.14
C VAL A 11 -24.68 8.50 -11.45
N PHE A 12 -24.71 7.46 -12.28
CA PHE A 12 -24.05 7.47 -13.58
C PHE A 12 -24.57 8.58 -14.50
N ASP A 13 -25.88 8.79 -14.54
CA ASP A 13 -26.51 9.85 -15.33
C ASP A 13 -26.11 11.25 -14.82
N GLN A 14 -25.96 11.43 -13.50
CA GLN A 14 -25.42 12.68 -12.92
C GLN A 14 -23.94 12.91 -13.22
N LEU A 15 -23.13 11.85 -13.25
CA LEU A 15 -21.69 11.95 -13.56
C LEU A 15 -21.45 12.35 -15.03
N ILE A 16 -22.34 11.96 -15.94
CA ILE A 16 -22.25 12.26 -17.38
C ILE A 16 -22.91 13.60 -17.74
N THR A 17 -23.60 14.23 -16.80
CA THR A 17 -24.23 15.54 -17.04
C THR A 17 -23.17 16.57 -17.48
N PRO A 18 -23.41 17.39 -18.52
CA PRO A 18 -22.40 18.30 -19.07
C PRO A 18 -21.77 19.25 -18.05
N SER A 19 -22.54 19.71 -17.06
CA SER A 19 -22.04 20.55 -15.95
C SER A 19 -21.03 19.81 -15.07
N THR A 20 -21.27 18.53 -14.78
CA THR A 20 -20.36 17.68 -14.01
C THR A 20 -19.09 17.38 -14.79
N VAL A 21 -19.22 17.04 -16.07
CA VAL A 21 -18.07 16.78 -16.96
C VAL A 21 -17.19 18.03 -17.08
N ALA A 22 -17.79 19.22 -17.18
CA ALA A 22 -17.05 20.47 -17.20
C ALA A 22 -16.21 20.68 -15.93
N LEU A 23 -16.65 20.20 -14.77
CA LEU A 23 -15.87 20.25 -13.52
C LEU A 23 -14.74 19.21 -13.48
N TRP A 24 -14.81 18.14 -14.28
CA TRP A 24 -13.84 17.03 -14.28
C TRP A 24 -12.67 17.26 -15.24
N VAL A 25 -12.96 17.83 -16.40
CA VAL A 25 -11.99 17.98 -17.50
C VAL A 25 -10.81 18.89 -17.10
N PRO A 26 -11.00 20.09 -16.52
CA PRO A 26 -9.88 20.96 -16.17
C PRO A 26 -8.94 20.35 -15.12
N PRO A 27 -9.43 19.77 -14.00
CA PRO A 27 -8.57 19.09 -13.04
C PRO A 27 -7.82 17.90 -13.62
N LEU A 28 -8.46 17.11 -14.49
CA LEU A 28 -7.82 15.98 -15.17
C LEU A 28 -6.72 16.47 -16.13
N ALA A 29 -6.99 17.50 -16.93
CA ALA A 29 -6.02 18.09 -17.84
C ALA A 29 -4.82 18.67 -17.07
N LEU A 30 -5.06 19.38 -15.97
CA LEU A 30 -4.01 19.91 -15.10
C LEU A 30 -3.20 18.78 -14.44
N ALA A 31 -3.84 17.67 -14.06
CA ALA A 31 -3.14 16.52 -13.48
C ALA A 31 -2.24 15.85 -14.52
N ILE A 32 -2.76 15.59 -15.74
CA ILE A 32 -1.97 15.02 -16.84
C ILE A 32 -0.80 15.95 -17.20
N LEU A 33 -1.04 17.26 -17.28
CA LEU A 33 0.01 18.25 -17.55
C LEU A 33 1.12 18.18 -16.50
N LEU A 34 0.76 18.12 -15.21
CA LEU A 34 1.72 17.99 -14.13
C LEU A 34 2.55 16.70 -14.25
N LEU A 35 1.90 15.56 -14.53
CA LEU A 35 2.59 14.27 -14.72
C LEU A 35 3.55 14.31 -15.92
N VAL A 36 3.17 14.96 -17.01
CA VAL A 36 4.04 15.16 -18.18
C VAL A 36 5.24 16.04 -17.83
N ILE A 37 5.04 17.15 -17.12
CA ILE A 37 6.14 18.03 -16.68
C ILE A 37 7.11 17.26 -15.78
N ARG A 38 6.59 16.51 -14.80
CA ARG A 38 7.37 15.69 -13.86
C ARG A 38 8.21 14.63 -14.57
N ARG A 39 7.71 14.06 -15.67
CA ARG A 39 8.47 13.10 -16.48
C ARG A 39 9.77 13.68 -17.06
N TYR A 40 9.83 14.99 -17.32
CA TYR A 40 11.03 15.65 -17.80
C TYR A 40 11.89 16.20 -16.66
N LYS A 41 11.28 16.88 -15.68
CA LYS A 41 11.94 17.45 -14.51
C LYS A 41 11.01 17.37 -13.30
N ASP A 42 11.46 16.72 -12.23
CA ASP A 42 10.73 16.66 -10.96
C ASP A 42 11.50 17.37 -9.83
N PRO A 43 11.70 18.70 -9.92
CA PRO A 43 12.31 19.42 -8.82
C PRO A 43 11.33 19.49 -7.64
N PRO A 44 11.80 19.41 -6.38
CA PRO A 44 10.89 19.24 -5.25
C PRO A 44 9.92 20.42 -5.00
N TRP A 45 10.22 21.60 -5.50
CA TRP A 45 9.35 22.78 -5.41
C TRP A 45 8.24 22.82 -6.46
N LEU A 46 8.30 21.96 -7.49
CA LEU A 46 7.35 21.97 -8.61
C LEU A 46 5.91 21.80 -8.13
N VAL A 47 5.67 20.80 -7.28
CA VAL A 47 4.31 20.45 -6.83
C VAL A 47 3.68 21.59 -6.02
N PRO A 48 4.32 22.14 -4.96
CA PRO A 48 3.80 23.31 -4.26
C PRO A 48 3.59 24.52 -5.18
N ALA A 49 4.57 24.85 -6.03
CA ALA A 49 4.49 25.99 -6.94
C ALA A 49 3.36 25.84 -7.96
N TYR A 50 3.12 24.62 -8.44
CA TYR A 50 2.06 24.32 -9.39
C TYR A 50 0.67 24.55 -8.79
N TYR A 51 0.40 24.05 -7.58
CA TYR A 51 -0.88 24.26 -6.91
C TYR A 51 -1.13 25.71 -6.50
N ILE A 52 -0.08 26.42 -6.05
CA ILE A 52 -0.14 27.87 -5.81
C ILE A 52 -0.43 28.59 -7.13
N GLY A 53 0.23 28.20 -8.22
CA GLY A 53 0.03 28.74 -9.57
C GLY A 53 -1.39 28.56 -10.08
N ILE A 54 -1.98 27.37 -9.96
CA ILE A 54 -3.38 27.12 -10.31
C ILE A 54 -4.31 28.05 -9.53
N THR A 55 -4.08 28.18 -8.22
CA THR A 55 -4.88 29.05 -7.35
C THR A 55 -4.75 30.52 -7.77
N ALA A 56 -3.53 30.99 -8.01
CA ALA A 56 -3.27 32.37 -8.44
C ALA A 56 -3.89 32.67 -9.81
N ILE A 57 -3.69 31.79 -10.80
CA ILE A 57 -4.27 31.92 -12.15
C ILE A 57 -5.80 31.94 -12.08
N PHE A 58 -6.40 31.06 -11.27
CA PHE A 58 -7.84 31.06 -11.05
C PHE A 58 -8.33 32.43 -10.58
N TYR A 59 -7.74 32.98 -9.51
CA TYR A 59 -8.14 34.28 -9.00
C TYR A 59 -7.87 35.45 -9.98
N ILE A 60 -6.76 35.40 -10.73
CA ILE A 60 -6.47 36.38 -11.78
C ILE A 60 -7.56 36.35 -12.86
N ILE A 61 -7.96 35.16 -13.33
CA ILE A 61 -9.03 35.04 -14.34
C ILE A 61 -10.37 35.54 -13.78
N THR A 62 -10.70 35.18 -12.54
CA THR A 62 -11.97 35.62 -11.93
C THR A 62 -12.03 37.13 -11.70
N THR A 63 -10.89 37.79 -11.48
CA THR A 63 -10.85 39.26 -11.31
C THR A 63 -10.71 40.00 -12.63
N ALA A 64 -10.08 39.41 -13.64
CA ALA A 64 -9.88 40.01 -14.96
C ALA A 64 -11.13 39.95 -15.85
N VAL A 65 -12.05 39.01 -15.62
CA VAL A 65 -13.27 38.85 -16.43
C VAL A 65 -14.50 39.37 -15.66
N PRO A 66 -15.04 40.56 -15.99
CA PRO A 66 -16.12 41.19 -15.23
C PRO A 66 -17.46 40.42 -15.23
N SER A 67 -17.63 39.48 -16.16
CA SER A 67 -18.84 38.65 -16.25
C SER A 67 -18.85 37.45 -15.30
N ILE A 68 -17.77 37.20 -14.56
CA ILE A 68 -17.66 36.05 -13.64
C ILE A 68 -17.83 36.53 -12.21
N ASN A 69 -19.00 36.25 -11.61
CA ASN A 69 -19.24 36.53 -10.20
C ASN A 69 -18.80 35.34 -9.33
N MET A 70 -18.10 35.62 -8.23
CA MET A 70 -17.68 34.59 -7.26
C MET A 70 -18.87 33.80 -6.69
N ASN A 71 -20.04 34.43 -6.57
CA ASN A 71 -21.25 33.77 -6.12
C ASN A 71 -21.77 32.73 -7.13
N ASP A 72 -21.63 33.01 -8.43
CA ASP A 72 -22.03 32.08 -9.49
C ASP A 72 -21.04 30.92 -9.60
N LEU A 73 -19.75 31.17 -9.39
CA LEU A 73 -18.74 30.11 -9.30
C LEU A 73 -18.95 29.17 -8.11
N ARG A 74 -19.36 29.70 -6.95
CA ARG A 74 -19.73 28.88 -5.78
C ARG A 74 -20.95 28.03 -6.07
N ARG A 75 -22.02 28.61 -6.63
CA ARG A 75 -23.23 27.87 -7.04
C ARG A 75 -22.93 26.81 -8.11
N GLY A 76 -22.00 27.11 -9.01
CA GLY A 76 -21.54 26.20 -10.05
C GLY A 76 -20.56 25.11 -9.58
N GLY A 77 -20.19 25.09 -8.29
CA GLY A 77 -19.27 24.08 -7.74
C GLY A 77 -17.80 24.25 -8.11
N TRP A 78 -17.39 25.43 -8.59
CA TRP A 78 -16.00 25.74 -8.95
C TRP A 78 -15.16 26.16 -7.74
N VAL A 79 -15.80 26.66 -6.68
CA VAL A 79 -15.19 27.05 -5.40
C VAL A 79 -16.00 26.45 -4.27
N PHE A 80 -15.32 25.93 -3.24
CA PHE A 80 -16.02 25.40 -2.06
C PHE A 80 -16.86 26.49 -1.37
N GLU A 81 -18.02 26.10 -0.85
CA GLU A 81 -18.80 27.00 -0.01
C GLU A 81 -18.01 27.32 1.25
N ALA A 82 -17.83 28.61 1.53
CA ALA A 82 -17.18 29.05 2.75
C ALA A 82 -18.12 28.72 3.93
N PRO A 83 -17.73 27.82 4.85
CA PRO A 83 -18.50 27.65 6.07
C PRO A 83 -18.52 28.98 6.82
N GLY A 84 -19.65 29.30 7.47
CA GLY A 84 -19.75 30.51 8.28
C GLY A 84 -18.60 30.62 9.27
N ALA A 85 -18.20 31.84 9.63
CA ALA A 85 -17.08 32.08 10.54
C ALA A 85 -17.36 31.39 11.89
N LYS A 86 -16.75 30.22 12.10
CA LYS A 86 -16.82 29.46 13.33
C LYS A 86 -15.45 29.48 14.01
N PRO A 87 -15.38 29.61 15.34
CA PRO A 87 -14.12 29.49 16.06
C PRO A 87 -13.45 28.14 15.81
N PHE A 88 -12.11 28.09 15.89
CA PHE A 88 -11.33 26.86 15.69
C PHE A 88 -11.76 25.71 16.61
N TYR A 89 -12.20 26.03 17.83
CA TYR A 89 -12.67 25.05 18.83
C TYR A 89 -14.10 24.55 18.57
N ASN A 90 -14.81 25.06 17.55
CA ASN A 90 -16.16 24.60 17.24
C ASN A 90 -16.21 23.11 16.89
N PHE A 91 -15.10 22.51 16.45
CA PHE A 91 -15.01 21.06 16.29
C PHE A 91 -15.40 20.28 17.57
N TYR A 92 -15.00 20.77 18.74
CA TYR A 92 -15.32 20.11 20.02
C TYR A 92 -16.81 20.23 20.40
N SER A 93 -17.54 21.22 19.86
CA SER A 93 -18.98 21.38 20.14
C SER A 93 -19.84 20.26 19.53
N TYR A 94 -19.30 19.51 18.57
CA TYR A 94 -19.95 18.34 17.99
C TYR A 94 -19.86 17.09 18.87
N TYR A 95 -19.00 17.06 19.90
CA TYR A 95 -18.89 15.95 20.84
C TYR A 95 -20.03 15.95 21.86
N LYS A 96 -21.22 15.52 21.42
CA LYS A 96 -22.42 15.41 22.24
C LYS A 96 -22.66 13.95 22.65
N PHE A 97 -21.92 13.47 23.66
CA PHE A 97 -21.96 12.06 24.11
C PHE A 97 -23.36 11.56 24.51
N GLY A 98 -24.27 12.45 24.90
CA GLY A 98 -25.65 12.07 25.26
C GLY A 98 -26.54 11.68 24.09
N ILE A 99 -26.17 12.01 22.84
CA ILE A 99 -26.95 11.70 21.62
C ILE A 99 -26.25 10.58 20.81
N VAL A 100 -25.13 10.07 21.30
CA VAL A 100 -24.32 9.09 20.57
C VAL A 100 -25.00 7.71 20.62
N ASP A 101 -25.30 7.16 19.44
CA ASP A 101 -25.67 5.76 19.30
C ASP A 101 -24.43 4.87 19.37
N TRP A 102 -24.15 4.32 20.55
CA TRP A 102 -23.04 3.40 20.78
C TRP A 102 -23.16 2.10 19.97
N GLY A 103 -24.38 1.69 19.60
CA GLY A 103 -24.61 0.54 18.73
C GLY A 103 -24.11 0.81 17.30
N ALA A 104 -24.30 2.03 16.79
CA ALA A 104 -23.75 2.45 15.51
C ALA A 104 -22.21 2.45 15.53
N ILE A 105 -21.58 2.91 16.62
CA ILE A 105 -20.11 2.86 16.76
C ILE A 105 -19.61 1.42 16.71
N TRP A 106 -20.24 0.50 17.44
CA TRP A 106 -19.84 -0.91 17.45
C TRP A 106 -19.87 -1.54 16.04
N ARG A 107 -20.86 -1.18 15.22
CA ARG A 107 -20.96 -1.64 13.83
C ARG A 107 -19.81 -1.17 12.94
N THR A 108 -19.12 -0.09 13.31
CA THR A 108 -17.95 0.43 12.56
C THR A 108 -16.61 -0.14 13.02
N VAL A 109 -16.58 -0.92 14.11
CA VAL A 109 -15.35 -1.53 14.64
C VAL A 109 -14.57 -2.33 13.58
N PRO A 110 -15.19 -3.15 12.70
CA PRO A 110 -14.45 -3.84 11.65
C PRO A 110 -13.70 -2.88 10.71
N SER A 111 -14.34 -1.77 10.31
CA SER A 111 -13.71 -0.74 9.48
C SER A 111 -12.57 -0.03 10.22
N GLN A 112 -12.73 0.23 11.52
CA GLN A 112 -11.68 0.82 12.37
C GLN A 112 -10.47 -0.11 12.51
N LEU A 113 -10.70 -1.42 12.70
CA LEU A 113 -9.63 -2.42 12.75
C LEU A 113 -8.90 -2.54 11.41
N ALA A 114 -9.64 -2.52 10.29
CA ALA A 114 -9.04 -2.54 8.96
C ALA A 114 -8.18 -1.30 8.70
N LEU A 115 -8.64 -0.11 9.11
CA LEU A 115 -7.87 1.13 9.02
C LEU A 115 -6.64 1.09 9.93
N THR A 116 -6.77 0.53 11.14
CA THR A 116 -5.66 0.36 12.09
C THR A 116 -4.61 -0.60 11.54
N PHE A 117 -5.04 -1.71 10.94
CA PHE A 117 -4.15 -2.66 10.27
C PHE A 117 -3.35 -1.98 9.15
N PHE A 118 -4.00 -1.19 8.29
CA PHE A 118 -3.31 -0.39 7.28
C PHE A 118 -2.35 0.64 7.91
N GLY A 119 -2.78 1.29 8.99
CA GLY A 119 -1.97 2.20 9.79
C GLY A 119 -0.75 1.53 10.43
N ILE A 120 -0.80 0.24 10.73
CA ILE A 120 0.37 -0.51 11.24
C ILE A 120 1.35 -0.81 10.11
N LEU A 121 0.86 -1.13 8.90
CA LEU A 121 1.70 -1.52 7.77
C LEU A 121 2.59 -0.38 7.24
N HIS A 122 2.16 0.88 7.36
CA HIS A 122 2.95 1.98 6.78
C HIS A 122 4.29 2.19 7.48
N VAL A 123 4.40 1.91 8.78
CA VAL A 123 5.65 2.09 9.55
C VAL A 123 6.76 1.15 9.04
N PRO A 124 6.60 -0.19 9.02
CA PRO A 124 7.63 -1.09 8.54
C PRO A 124 7.89 -0.98 7.03
N ILE A 125 6.99 -0.37 6.25
CA ILE A 125 7.22 -0.11 4.82
C ILE A 125 8.02 1.18 4.63
N ASN A 126 7.58 2.29 5.22
CA ASN A 126 8.13 3.61 4.93
C ASN A 126 9.37 3.95 5.77
N VAL A 127 9.46 3.48 7.02
CA VAL A 127 10.59 3.79 7.90
C VAL A 127 11.91 3.21 7.36
N PRO A 128 11.99 1.93 6.94
CA PRO A 128 13.23 1.40 6.37
C PRO A 128 13.61 2.10 5.06
N ASN A 129 12.61 2.42 4.21
CA ASN A 129 12.86 3.18 2.98
C ASN A 129 13.43 4.57 3.29
N LEU A 130 12.92 5.26 4.31
CA LEU A 130 13.45 6.54 4.77
C LEU A 130 14.87 6.40 5.33
N ALA A 131 15.11 5.39 6.17
CA ALA A 131 16.41 5.09 6.75
C ALA A 131 17.47 4.86 5.66
N MET A 132 17.13 4.10 4.61
CA MET A 132 17.99 3.87 3.45
C MET A 132 18.33 5.17 2.70
N VAL A 133 17.37 6.09 2.53
CA VAL A 133 17.61 7.38 1.84
C VAL A 133 18.48 8.32 2.69
N VAL A 134 18.26 8.32 4.00
CA VAL A 134 19.02 9.15 4.96
C VAL A 134 20.38 8.53 5.30
N GLN A 135 20.63 7.28 4.87
CA GLN A 135 21.82 6.48 5.19
C GLN A 135 21.99 6.25 6.70
N GLU A 136 20.86 6.02 7.39
CA GLU A 136 20.83 5.74 8.82
C GLU A 136 20.66 4.22 9.05
N ASP A 137 21.74 3.55 9.45
CA ASP A 137 21.73 2.09 9.62
C ASP A 137 21.14 1.63 10.97
N ASN A 138 21.01 2.54 11.95
CA ASN A 138 20.59 2.21 13.31
C ASN A 138 19.13 2.58 13.61
N VAL A 139 18.20 2.10 12.78
CA VAL A 139 16.76 2.36 12.95
C VAL A 139 16.04 1.14 13.51
N SER A 140 15.43 1.31 14.69
CA SER A 140 14.61 0.27 15.31
C SER A 140 13.15 0.42 14.89
N ILE A 141 12.68 -0.46 14.00
CA ILE A 141 11.27 -0.49 13.55
C ILE A 141 10.32 -0.69 14.74
N ASN A 142 10.67 -1.53 15.72
CA ASN A 142 9.86 -1.75 16.92
C ASN A 142 9.66 -0.46 17.71
N ARG A 143 10.75 0.33 17.88
CA ARG A 143 10.68 1.62 18.57
C ARG A 143 9.80 2.60 17.80
N GLU A 144 9.98 2.71 16.49
CA GLU A 144 9.15 3.58 15.66
C GLU A 144 7.68 3.19 15.68
N LEU A 145 7.38 1.89 15.65
CA LEU A 145 6.00 1.39 15.74
C LEU A 145 5.35 1.75 17.09
N ILE A 146 6.08 1.61 18.20
CA ILE A 146 5.60 2.02 19.53
C ILE A 146 5.38 3.54 19.59
N MET A 147 6.32 4.34 19.07
CA MET A 147 6.20 5.80 19.07
C MET A 147 5.04 6.28 18.20
N HIS A 148 4.82 5.67 17.04
CA HIS A 148 3.65 5.90 16.20
C HIS A 148 2.35 5.51 16.92
N GLY A 149 2.34 4.41 17.67
CA GLY A 149 1.20 4.00 18.49
C GLY A 149 0.87 5.04 19.57
N ILE A 150 1.88 5.52 20.31
CA ILE A 150 1.70 6.58 21.33
C ILE A 150 1.19 7.87 20.69
N SER A 151 1.78 8.29 19.57
CA SER A 151 1.36 9.49 18.83
C SER A 151 -0.11 9.40 18.40
N ASN A 152 -0.52 8.25 17.85
CA ASN A 152 -1.90 8.03 17.42
C ASN A 152 -2.89 8.00 18.57
N THR A 153 -2.55 7.35 19.69
CA THR A 153 -3.40 7.33 20.89
C THR A 153 -3.61 8.74 21.43
N LEU A 154 -2.54 9.52 21.58
CA LEU A 154 -2.63 10.91 22.05
C LEU A 154 -3.44 11.79 21.07
N SER A 155 -3.22 11.63 19.78
CA SER A 155 -3.94 12.38 18.74
C SER A 155 -5.43 11.99 18.72
N GLY A 156 -5.75 10.71 18.88
CA GLY A 156 -7.12 10.20 18.94
C GLY A 156 -7.89 10.71 20.15
N CYS A 157 -7.25 10.85 21.32
CA CYS A 157 -7.86 11.47 22.50
C CYS A 157 -8.31 12.93 22.27
N VAL A 158 -7.65 13.63 21.35
CA VAL A 158 -7.96 15.02 20.97
C VAL A 158 -8.93 15.07 19.77
N GLY A 159 -9.37 13.91 19.25
CA GLY A 159 -10.30 13.83 18.12
C GLY A 159 -9.64 13.95 16.74
N SER A 160 -8.33 13.74 16.65
CA SER A 160 -7.60 13.75 15.38
C SER A 160 -7.82 12.44 14.60
N ILE A 161 -7.58 12.52 13.28
CA ILE A 161 -7.46 11.37 12.39
C ILE A 161 -6.13 10.66 12.65
N GLN A 162 -6.04 9.40 12.23
CA GLN A 162 -4.83 8.58 12.23
C GLN A 162 -3.64 9.33 11.58
N ASN A 163 -2.52 9.38 12.30
CA ASN A 163 -1.24 9.89 11.85
C ASN A 163 -0.55 8.91 10.88
N TYR A 164 0.10 9.45 9.86
CA TYR A 164 0.78 8.70 8.81
C TYR A 164 2.15 9.34 8.50
N LEU A 165 3.20 8.52 8.45
CA LEU A 165 4.52 8.95 7.99
C LEU A 165 4.53 9.11 6.47
N VAL A 166 4.55 10.36 6.00
CA VAL A 166 4.63 10.68 4.57
C VAL A 166 6.10 10.67 4.12
N PHE A 167 6.58 9.52 3.63
CA PHE A 167 7.96 9.31 3.18
C PHE A 167 8.48 10.43 2.26
N VAL A 168 7.72 10.77 1.20
CA VAL A 168 8.14 11.78 0.21
C VAL A 168 8.36 13.15 0.84
N ASN A 169 7.46 13.58 1.74
CA ASN A 169 7.59 14.87 2.42
C ASN A 169 8.78 14.87 3.38
N SER A 170 9.01 13.78 4.10
CA SER A 170 10.16 13.64 4.99
C SER A 170 11.48 13.72 4.23
N VAL A 171 11.61 12.98 3.11
CA VAL A 171 12.80 13.03 2.26
C VAL A 171 13.03 14.43 1.69
N LEU A 172 11.98 15.05 1.14
CA LEU A 172 12.05 16.42 0.64
C LEU A 172 12.55 17.38 1.73
N PHE A 173 11.95 17.34 2.90
CA PHE A 173 12.30 18.26 3.97
C PHE A 173 13.74 18.06 4.44
N MET A 174 14.18 16.81 4.62
CA MET A 174 15.56 16.47 5.02
C MET A 174 16.58 16.86 3.95
N THR A 175 16.29 16.63 2.66
CA THR A 175 17.18 17.00 1.55
C THR A 175 17.32 18.51 1.36
N THR A 176 16.31 19.29 1.78
CA THR A 176 16.38 20.76 1.83
C THR A 176 17.08 21.33 3.07
N GLY A 177 17.69 20.48 3.90
CA GLY A 177 18.39 20.89 5.14
C GLY A 177 17.50 20.93 6.38
N GLY A 178 16.24 20.50 6.30
CA GLY A 178 15.30 20.34 7.41
C GLY A 178 15.54 19.09 8.25
N ASN A 179 16.81 18.75 8.55
CA ASN A 179 17.19 17.54 9.28
C ASN A 179 17.17 17.69 10.82
N SER A 180 16.54 18.75 11.34
CA SER A 180 16.53 19.08 12.77
C SER A 180 15.14 18.99 13.39
N ARG A 181 15.08 18.76 14.71
CA ARG A 181 13.82 18.74 15.47
C ARG A 181 13.09 20.09 15.43
N LEU A 182 13.85 21.19 15.28
CA LEU A 182 13.30 22.54 15.13
C LEU A 182 12.37 22.63 13.92
N ALA A 183 12.75 21.99 12.81
CA ALA A 183 11.99 22.03 11.58
C ALA A 183 10.60 21.35 11.75
N GLY A 184 10.52 20.30 12.58
CA GLY A 184 9.26 19.71 13.02
C GLY A 184 8.41 20.63 13.91
N TYR A 185 9.02 21.36 14.84
CA TYR A 185 8.30 22.35 15.66
C TYR A 185 7.77 23.53 14.84
N LEU A 186 8.53 24.01 13.86
CA LEU A 186 8.10 25.06 12.94
C LEU A 186 6.90 24.59 12.10
N LEU A 187 6.94 23.35 11.60
CA LEU A 187 5.82 22.75 10.88
C LEU A 187 4.58 22.66 11.78
N ALA A 188 4.73 22.21 13.03
CA ALA A 188 3.64 22.15 14.00
C ALA A 188 3.06 23.53 14.33
N ALA A 189 3.90 24.56 14.44
CA ALA A 189 3.45 25.93 14.66
C ALA A 189 2.67 26.48 13.44
N ALA A 190 3.14 26.20 12.23
CA ALA A 190 2.47 26.62 11.00
C ALA A 190 1.10 25.92 10.83
N THR A 191 1.02 24.62 11.08
CA THR A 191 -0.26 23.88 11.02
C THR A 191 -1.21 24.31 12.14
N PHE A 192 -0.69 24.61 13.33
CA PHE A 192 -1.49 25.21 14.41
C PHE A 192 -2.04 26.57 14.02
N GLY A 193 -1.25 27.42 13.36
CA GLY A 193 -1.71 28.72 12.85
C GLY A 193 -2.86 28.56 11.85
N LEU A 194 -2.76 27.59 10.94
CA LEU A 194 -3.85 27.26 10.00
C LEU A 194 -5.11 26.75 10.73
N TRP A 195 -4.94 25.94 11.78
CA TRP A 195 -6.05 25.48 12.61
C TRP A 195 -6.76 26.65 13.31
N VAL A 196 -6.01 27.61 13.86
CA VAL A 196 -6.53 28.83 14.50
C VAL A 196 -7.27 29.73 13.50
N ALA A 197 -6.79 29.83 12.26
CA ALA A 197 -7.47 30.57 11.19
C ALA A 197 -8.88 30.02 10.86
N GLY A 198 -9.15 28.77 11.25
CA GLY A 198 -10.45 28.14 11.14
C GLY A 198 -10.82 27.74 9.71
N PRO A 199 -12.06 27.28 9.50
CA PRO A 199 -12.47 26.64 8.25
C PRO A 199 -12.72 27.63 7.10
N ILE A 200 -12.60 28.94 7.36
CA ILE A 200 -12.82 30.01 6.39
C ILE A 200 -11.87 29.88 5.19
N VAL A 201 -10.64 29.38 5.42
CA VAL A 201 -9.62 29.19 4.38
C VAL A 201 -10.09 28.25 3.26
N ILE A 202 -10.91 27.24 3.58
CA ILE A 202 -11.45 26.28 2.60
C ILE A 202 -12.30 26.98 1.54
N GLY A 203 -13.04 28.02 1.92
CA GLY A 203 -13.90 28.81 1.03
C GLY A 203 -13.15 29.63 -0.02
N TYR A 204 -11.81 29.66 0.05
CA TYR A 204 -10.93 30.28 -0.93
C TYR A 204 -10.21 29.26 -1.82
N VAL A 205 -10.37 27.96 -1.57
CA VAL A 205 -9.71 26.93 -2.38
C VAL A 205 -10.59 26.61 -3.60
N PRO A 206 -10.10 26.77 -4.83
CA PRO A 206 -10.82 26.33 -6.02
C PRO A 206 -10.94 24.80 -6.02
N VAL A 207 -12.11 24.27 -6.36
CA VAL A 207 -12.35 22.82 -6.44
C VAL A 207 -11.38 22.16 -7.42
N MET A 208 -10.95 22.90 -8.45
CA MET A 208 -10.00 22.40 -9.43
C MET A 208 -8.63 22.04 -8.84
N VAL A 209 -8.16 22.76 -7.82
CA VAL A 209 -6.87 22.48 -7.16
C VAL A 209 -6.94 21.13 -6.44
N VAL A 210 -8.00 20.92 -5.66
CA VAL A 210 -8.23 19.67 -4.93
C VAL A 210 -8.48 18.52 -5.90
N GLY A 211 -9.27 18.73 -6.96
CA GLY A 211 -9.50 17.74 -8.00
C GLY A 211 -8.20 17.34 -8.72
N THR A 212 -7.33 18.30 -9.03
CA THR A 212 -6.04 18.04 -9.69
C THR A 212 -5.17 17.15 -8.81
N LEU A 213 -5.12 17.46 -7.50
CA LEU A 213 -4.38 16.67 -6.53
C LEU A 213 -4.91 15.22 -6.43
N ILE A 214 -6.23 15.05 -6.34
CA ILE A 214 -6.85 13.71 -6.26
C ILE A 214 -6.62 12.91 -7.55
N TYR A 215 -6.77 13.53 -8.74
CA TYR A 215 -6.50 12.86 -10.01
C TYR A 215 -5.03 12.46 -10.14
N MET A 216 -4.11 13.38 -9.84
CA MET A 216 -2.67 13.11 -9.88
C MET A 216 -2.33 11.93 -8.98
N LEU A 217 -2.75 11.97 -7.71
CA LEU A 217 -2.48 10.90 -6.75
C LEU A 217 -3.11 9.57 -7.19
N GLY A 218 -4.36 9.60 -7.67
CA GLY A 218 -5.05 8.41 -8.17
C GLY A 218 -4.34 7.76 -9.37
N ILE A 219 -3.88 8.58 -10.32
CA ILE A 219 -3.15 8.10 -11.51
C ILE A 219 -1.79 7.55 -11.10
N GLU A 220 -1.02 8.25 -10.26
CA GLU A 220 0.30 7.79 -9.78
C GLU A 220 0.18 6.45 -9.05
N LEU A 221 -0.74 6.34 -8.08
CA LEU A 221 -0.96 5.10 -7.33
C LEU A 221 -1.45 3.95 -8.22
N ALA A 222 -2.33 4.23 -9.20
CA ALA A 222 -2.80 3.21 -10.14
C ALA A 222 -1.68 2.75 -11.09
N GLN A 223 -0.85 3.69 -11.57
CA GLN A 223 0.30 3.39 -12.41
C GLN A 223 1.35 2.57 -11.66
N GLU A 224 1.65 2.94 -10.42
CA GLU A 224 2.56 2.19 -9.56
C GLU A 224 2.02 0.77 -9.31
N ALA A 225 0.77 0.63 -8.89
CA ALA A 225 0.19 -0.67 -8.55
C ALA A 225 0.00 -1.59 -9.77
N LEU A 226 -0.55 -1.09 -10.88
CA LEU A 226 -0.98 -1.92 -12.01
C LEU A 226 0.01 -1.96 -13.17
N VAL A 227 0.68 -0.84 -13.48
CA VAL A 227 1.55 -0.73 -14.65
C VAL A 227 2.99 -1.10 -14.29
N SER A 228 3.52 -0.57 -13.19
CA SER A 228 4.91 -0.83 -12.79
C SER A 228 5.15 -2.30 -12.42
N THR A 229 4.10 -2.94 -11.90
CA THR A 229 4.08 -4.34 -11.48
C THR A 229 3.89 -5.31 -12.65
N TYR A 230 3.42 -4.82 -13.79
CA TYR A 230 3.15 -5.65 -14.96
C TYR A 230 4.45 -6.30 -15.47
N GLY A 231 4.42 -7.62 -15.62
CA GLY A 231 5.57 -8.41 -16.07
C GLY A 231 6.68 -8.63 -15.04
N ARG A 232 6.63 -7.98 -13.86
CA ARG A 232 7.59 -8.19 -12.76
C ARG A 232 7.16 -9.29 -11.80
N LEU A 233 5.85 -9.48 -11.62
CA LEU A 233 5.27 -10.47 -10.71
C LEU A 233 4.82 -11.75 -11.41
N TYR A 234 4.65 -12.82 -10.64
CA TYR A 234 3.98 -14.01 -11.12
C TYR A 234 2.52 -13.70 -11.48
N ARG A 235 1.98 -14.40 -12.48
CA ARG A 235 0.62 -14.17 -12.99
C ARG A 235 -0.46 -14.20 -11.88
N LEU A 236 -0.30 -15.09 -10.89
CA LEU A 236 -1.23 -15.21 -9.76
C LEU A 236 -1.17 -14.00 -8.80
N GLU A 237 0.02 -13.47 -8.57
CA GLU A 237 0.22 -12.29 -7.72
C GLU A 237 -0.34 -11.05 -8.40
N TYR A 238 -0.10 -10.90 -9.70
CA TYR A 238 -0.68 -9.81 -10.50
C TYR A 238 -2.22 -9.89 -10.53
N ALA A 239 -2.78 -11.08 -10.78
CA ALA A 239 -4.22 -11.29 -10.72
C ALA A 239 -4.81 -10.92 -9.36
N THR A 240 -4.08 -11.20 -8.28
CA THR A 240 -4.50 -10.85 -6.91
C THR A 240 -4.58 -9.34 -6.72
N ILE A 241 -3.60 -8.58 -7.21
CA ILE A 241 -3.61 -7.11 -7.15
C ILE A 241 -4.84 -6.55 -7.89
N VAL A 242 -5.11 -7.04 -9.10
CA VAL A 242 -6.26 -6.60 -9.91
C VAL A 242 -7.57 -6.94 -9.20
N ILE A 243 -7.71 -8.15 -8.66
CA ILE A 243 -8.92 -8.56 -7.93
C ILE A 243 -9.14 -7.67 -6.71
N ILE A 244 -8.10 -7.39 -5.92
CA ILE A 244 -8.22 -6.51 -4.75
C ILE A 244 -8.68 -5.12 -5.19
N ALA A 245 -8.07 -4.52 -6.22
CA ALA A 245 -8.45 -3.20 -6.72
C ALA A 245 -9.92 -3.14 -7.17
N VAL A 246 -10.40 -4.16 -7.90
CA VAL A 246 -11.80 -4.24 -8.35
C VAL A 246 -12.75 -4.42 -7.15
N VAL A 247 -12.44 -5.31 -6.22
CA VAL A 247 -13.26 -5.55 -5.03
C VAL A 247 -13.37 -4.30 -4.18
N MET A 248 -12.25 -3.59 -3.97
CA MET A 248 -12.24 -2.32 -3.24
C MET A 248 -13.09 -1.23 -3.91
N GLY A 249 -13.06 -1.17 -5.24
CA GLY A 249 -13.84 -0.18 -6.00
C GLY A 249 -15.34 -0.49 -6.05
N VAL A 250 -15.74 -1.76 -6.04
CA VAL A 250 -17.15 -2.18 -6.15
C VAL A 250 -17.83 -2.28 -4.79
N TYR A 251 -17.11 -2.78 -3.78
CA TYR A 251 -17.65 -2.99 -2.42
C TYR A 251 -17.11 -1.92 -1.48
N ASP A 252 -16.12 -2.28 -0.68
CA ASP A 252 -15.40 -1.37 0.19
C ASP A 252 -13.97 -1.88 0.40
N PHE A 253 -13.14 -1.05 1.02
CA PHE A 253 -11.76 -1.40 1.29
C PHE A 253 -11.61 -2.53 2.33
N VAL A 254 -12.58 -2.74 3.22
CA VAL A 254 -12.53 -3.76 4.27
C VAL A 254 -12.65 -5.15 3.67
N VAL A 255 -13.64 -5.35 2.79
CA VAL A 255 -13.81 -6.57 2.00
C VAL A 255 -12.60 -6.79 1.10
N GLY A 256 -12.08 -5.72 0.49
CA GLY A 256 -10.85 -5.78 -0.31
C GLY A 256 -9.64 -6.30 0.46
N ILE A 257 -9.43 -5.85 1.70
CA ILE A 257 -8.35 -6.35 2.59
C ILE A 257 -8.57 -7.83 2.91
N ALA A 258 -9.79 -8.24 3.29
CA ALA A 258 -10.09 -9.63 3.63
C ALA A 258 -9.83 -10.58 2.45
N VAL A 259 -10.29 -10.21 1.25
CA VAL A 259 -10.03 -10.94 0.01
C VAL A 259 -8.53 -10.97 -0.30
N GLY A 260 -7.83 -9.85 -0.12
CA GLY A 260 -6.39 -9.76 -0.33
C GLY A 260 -5.58 -10.68 0.57
N ILE A 261 -5.90 -10.74 1.86
CA ILE A 261 -5.28 -11.67 2.81
C ILE A 261 -5.56 -13.12 2.39
N GLY A 262 -6.81 -13.45 2.06
CA GLY A 262 -7.19 -14.80 1.62
C GLY A 262 -6.44 -15.24 0.35
N LEU A 263 -6.38 -14.38 -0.67
CA LEU A 263 -5.66 -14.65 -1.92
C LEU A 263 -4.14 -14.70 -1.70
N ALA A 264 -3.57 -13.87 -0.82
CA ALA A 264 -2.16 -13.93 -0.47
C ALA A 264 -1.81 -15.27 0.20
N CYS A 265 -2.63 -15.73 1.15
CA CYS A 265 -2.47 -17.06 1.76
C CYS A 265 -2.57 -18.19 0.72
N LEU A 266 -3.56 -18.12 -0.17
CA LEU A 266 -3.74 -19.10 -1.24
C LEU A 266 -2.53 -19.13 -2.18
N ASN A 267 -2.07 -17.96 -2.63
CA ASN A 267 -0.88 -17.83 -3.47
C ASN A 267 0.34 -18.40 -2.78
N TYR A 268 0.54 -18.10 -1.51
CA TYR A 268 1.65 -18.64 -0.72
C TYR A 268 1.62 -20.17 -0.67
N VAL A 269 0.46 -20.77 -0.41
CA VAL A 269 0.31 -22.24 -0.39
C VAL A 269 0.56 -22.85 -1.78
N VAL A 270 0.03 -22.24 -2.84
CA VAL A 270 0.22 -22.72 -4.22
C VAL A 270 1.68 -22.60 -4.65
N GLN A 271 2.35 -21.50 -4.34
CA GLN A 271 3.77 -21.31 -4.66
C GLN A 271 4.65 -22.28 -3.87
N THR A 272 4.38 -22.45 -2.58
CA THR A 272 5.17 -23.33 -1.71
C THR A 272 4.97 -24.81 -2.08
N SER A 273 3.76 -25.23 -2.46
CA SER A 273 3.47 -26.61 -2.88
C SER A 273 4.07 -26.97 -4.25
N ARG A 274 4.22 -25.98 -5.16
CA ARG A 274 4.80 -26.20 -6.49
C ARG A 274 6.31 -26.38 -6.45
N ARG A 275 7.03 -25.78 -5.50
CA ARG A 275 8.48 -25.96 -5.37
C ARG A 275 8.80 -27.44 -5.09
N GLU A 276 9.72 -28.00 -5.86
CA GLU A 276 10.14 -29.39 -5.68
C GLU A 276 10.86 -29.57 -4.35
N VAL A 277 10.33 -30.44 -3.50
CA VAL A 277 10.93 -30.75 -2.21
C VAL A 277 12.15 -31.66 -2.37
N VAL A 278 12.19 -32.49 -3.42
CA VAL A 278 13.37 -33.29 -3.75
C VAL A 278 14.25 -32.45 -4.68
N SER A 279 15.27 -31.80 -4.11
CA SER A 279 16.18 -30.93 -4.89
C SER A 279 17.24 -31.71 -5.66
N ALA A 280 17.58 -32.93 -5.21
CA ALA A 280 18.51 -33.80 -5.92
C ALA A 280 18.38 -35.24 -5.45
N GLU A 281 18.70 -36.17 -6.35
CA GLU A 281 18.81 -37.60 -6.08
C GLU A 281 20.24 -38.04 -6.41
N PHE A 282 20.92 -38.61 -5.43
CA PHE A 282 22.26 -39.14 -5.59
C PHE A 282 22.29 -40.63 -5.28
N THR A 283 23.27 -41.32 -5.84
CA THR A 283 23.62 -42.69 -5.48
C THR A 283 24.81 -42.64 -4.51
N GLY A 284 24.97 -43.62 -3.64
CA GLY A 284 26.10 -43.71 -2.71
C GLY A 284 27.49 -43.82 -3.37
N THR A 285 27.53 -43.94 -4.71
CA THR A 285 28.74 -43.82 -5.53
C THR A 285 29.14 -42.37 -5.84
N VAL A 286 28.20 -41.43 -5.74
CA VAL A 286 28.39 -40.00 -6.04
C VAL A 286 28.41 -39.20 -4.72
N ALA A 287 27.52 -39.54 -3.80
CA ALA A 287 27.46 -38.94 -2.47
C ALA A 287 28.18 -39.85 -1.45
N GLU A 288 29.51 -39.75 -1.41
CA GLU A 288 30.32 -40.51 -0.47
C GLU A 288 30.43 -39.84 0.90
N SER A 289 30.49 -40.68 1.94
CA SER A 289 30.72 -40.21 3.31
C SER A 289 32.13 -39.63 3.45
N THR A 290 32.23 -38.44 4.05
CA THR A 290 33.50 -37.74 4.33
C THR A 290 34.37 -38.43 5.39
N VAL A 291 33.84 -39.44 6.09
CA VAL A 291 34.56 -40.19 7.12
C VAL A 291 35.62 -41.11 6.49
N ARG A 292 36.88 -40.95 6.91
CA ARG A 292 37.99 -41.83 6.50
C ARG A 292 37.81 -43.22 7.12
N ARG A 293 37.81 -44.25 6.26
CA ARG A 293 37.67 -45.66 6.64
C ARG A 293 38.80 -46.50 6.07
N HIS A 294 39.05 -47.66 6.69
CA HIS A 294 40.06 -48.61 6.23
C HIS A 294 39.78 -49.05 4.77
N PRO A 295 40.79 -49.24 3.90
CA PRO A 295 40.61 -49.50 2.46
C PRO A 295 39.65 -50.66 2.14
N ARG A 296 39.69 -51.74 2.92
CA ARG A 296 38.77 -52.88 2.78
C ARG A 296 37.30 -52.50 2.98
N GLN A 297 37.00 -51.65 3.97
CA GLN A 297 35.65 -51.18 4.24
C GLN A 297 35.18 -50.18 3.17
N ARG A 298 36.08 -49.32 2.67
CA ARG A 298 35.76 -48.39 1.58
C ARG A 298 35.46 -49.12 0.27
N ASN A 299 36.23 -50.15 -0.07
CA ASN A 299 35.92 -50.98 -1.25
C ASN A 299 34.58 -51.72 -1.13
N TYR A 300 34.21 -52.17 0.07
CA TYR A 300 32.88 -52.74 0.31
C TYR A 300 31.78 -51.69 0.11
N LEU A 301 31.95 -50.49 0.66
CA LEU A 301 30.99 -49.39 0.51
C LEU A 301 30.85 -48.92 -0.95
N HIS A 302 31.93 -48.84 -1.73
CA HIS A 302 31.82 -48.52 -3.17
C HIS A 302 31.03 -49.60 -3.93
N LYS A 303 31.24 -50.89 -3.61
CA LYS A 303 30.47 -52.00 -4.21
C LYS A 303 28.99 -51.92 -3.82
N ALA A 304 28.70 -51.57 -2.57
CA ALA A 304 27.34 -51.35 -2.07
C ALA A 304 26.73 -50.00 -2.49
N GLY A 305 27.52 -49.08 -3.05
CA GLY A 305 27.10 -47.70 -3.33
C GLY A 305 25.91 -47.62 -4.29
N ARG A 306 25.79 -48.55 -5.26
CA ARG A 306 24.64 -48.64 -6.17
C ARG A 306 23.33 -49.02 -5.47
N GLN A 307 23.40 -49.60 -4.27
CA GLN A 307 22.26 -49.99 -3.45
C GLN A 307 21.84 -48.89 -2.46
N ILE A 308 22.58 -47.78 -2.40
CA ILE A 308 22.32 -46.65 -1.53
C ILE A 308 21.80 -45.50 -2.39
N ARG A 309 20.58 -45.05 -2.13
CA ARG A 309 20.04 -43.81 -2.70
C ARG A 309 20.06 -42.73 -1.63
N VAL A 310 20.28 -41.49 -2.04
CA VAL A 310 20.28 -40.31 -1.15
C VAL A 310 19.37 -39.27 -1.77
N LEU A 311 18.27 -38.98 -1.08
CA LEU A 311 17.34 -37.92 -1.47
C LEU A 311 17.68 -36.64 -0.71
N LYS A 312 18.14 -35.62 -1.44
CA LYS A 312 18.34 -34.29 -0.86
C LYS A 312 17.01 -33.55 -0.86
N LEU A 313 16.44 -33.39 0.32
CA LEU A 313 15.25 -32.57 0.50
C LEU A 313 15.64 -31.09 0.62
N SER A 314 14.88 -30.18 0.02
CA SER A 314 15.08 -28.74 0.12
C SER A 314 13.75 -28.01 0.14
N GLY A 315 13.69 -26.90 0.86
CA GLY A 315 12.44 -26.18 1.12
C GLY A 315 11.72 -26.68 2.37
N TYR A 316 10.43 -26.34 2.48
CA TYR A 316 9.61 -26.65 3.66
C TYR A 316 8.84 -27.96 3.50
N LEU A 317 9.01 -28.86 4.47
CA LEU A 317 8.25 -30.11 4.58
C LEU A 317 6.96 -29.83 5.37
N PHE A 318 5.81 -29.97 4.72
CA PHE A 318 4.49 -29.85 5.33
C PHE A 318 3.54 -30.89 4.71
N PHE A 319 2.33 -31.05 5.29
CA PHE A 319 1.38 -32.10 4.88
C PHE A 319 1.08 -32.15 3.37
N GLY A 320 1.07 -31.00 2.68
CA GLY A 320 0.84 -30.98 1.23
C GLY A 320 2.04 -31.42 0.41
N SER A 321 3.26 -31.20 0.90
CA SER A 321 4.49 -31.49 0.15
C SER A 321 5.04 -32.90 0.42
N ILE A 322 4.72 -33.48 1.58
CA ILE A 322 5.15 -34.84 1.95
C ILE A 322 4.57 -35.92 1.03
N VAL A 323 3.36 -35.71 0.50
CA VAL A 323 2.73 -36.64 -0.47
C VAL A 323 3.57 -36.80 -1.73
N ARG A 324 4.26 -35.73 -2.17
CA ARG A 324 5.17 -35.79 -3.33
C ARG A 324 6.45 -36.56 -2.99
N VAL A 325 7.00 -36.36 -1.79
CA VAL A 325 8.16 -37.13 -1.31
C VAL A 325 7.80 -38.62 -1.20
N GLU A 326 6.66 -38.94 -0.60
CA GLU A 326 6.15 -40.30 -0.49
C GLU A 326 5.95 -40.95 -1.86
N LYS A 327 5.29 -40.26 -2.79
CA LYS A 327 5.10 -40.75 -4.16
C LYS A 327 6.45 -40.99 -4.85
N ARG A 328 7.45 -40.14 -4.63
CA ARG A 328 8.79 -40.32 -5.19
C ARG A 328 9.51 -41.52 -4.57
N VAL A 329 9.42 -41.71 -3.25
CA VAL A 329 9.98 -42.87 -2.54
C VAL A 329 9.30 -44.16 -3.01
N ARG A 330 7.98 -44.19 -3.14
CA ARG A 330 7.25 -45.34 -3.70
C ARG A 330 7.70 -45.66 -5.12
N ALA A 331 7.84 -44.65 -5.98
CA ALA A 331 8.32 -44.85 -7.36
C ALA A 331 9.76 -45.41 -7.44
N LEU A 332 10.60 -45.14 -6.44
CA LEU A 332 11.94 -45.74 -6.33
C LEU A 332 11.89 -47.22 -5.91
N ILE A 333 10.85 -47.61 -5.16
CA ILE A 333 10.66 -48.97 -4.63
C ILE A 333 9.79 -49.83 -5.56
N ASP A 334 9.09 -49.23 -6.53
CA ASP A 334 8.27 -49.93 -7.51
C ASP A 334 9.06 -51.04 -8.23
N ALA A 335 8.38 -52.15 -8.52
CA ALA A 335 8.99 -53.43 -8.89
C ALA A 335 9.93 -53.34 -10.12
N GLU A 336 9.58 -52.52 -11.12
CA GLU A 336 10.42 -52.29 -12.31
C GLU A 336 11.67 -51.46 -11.99
N SER A 337 11.52 -50.39 -11.20
CA SER A 337 12.61 -49.52 -10.75
C SER A 337 13.60 -50.28 -9.85
N PHE A 338 13.07 -51.12 -8.97
CA PHE A 338 13.82 -51.98 -8.06
C PHE A 338 14.56 -53.09 -8.81
N ALA A 339 13.94 -53.67 -9.85
CA ALA A 339 14.60 -54.66 -10.71
C ALA A 339 15.77 -54.05 -11.50
N ALA A 340 15.64 -52.80 -11.98
CA ALA A 340 16.69 -52.10 -12.70
C ALA A 340 17.85 -51.61 -11.80
N SER A 341 17.53 -51.20 -10.56
CA SER A 341 18.52 -50.77 -9.57
C SER A 341 18.08 -51.14 -8.16
N PRO A 342 18.51 -52.29 -7.61
CA PRO A 342 18.04 -52.75 -6.31
C PRO A 342 18.56 -51.84 -5.20
N ILE A 343 17.63 -51.16 -4.52
CA ILE A 343 17.91 -50.24 -3.41
C ILE A 343 17.79 -51.02 -2.10
N ARG A 344 18.82 -50.99 -1.26
CA ARG A 344 18.81 -51.60 0.07
C ARG A 344 18.74 -50.53 1.18
N TYR A 345 19.19 -49.32 0.88
CA TYR A 345 19.26 -48.19 1.82
C TYR A 345 18.82 -46.90 1.11
N LEU A 346 17.95 -46.10 1.76
CA LEU A 346 17.41 -44.83 1.28
C LEU A 346 17.74 -43.71 2.27
#